data_AF-A0A2H9MSE2-F1
#
_entry.id   AF-A0A2H9MSE2-F1
#
_cell.length_a   1.000
_cell.length_b   1.000
_cell.length_c   1.000
_cell.angle_alpha   90.00
_cell.angle_beta   90.00
_cell.angle_gamma   90.00
#
_symmetry.space_group_name_H-M   'P 1'
#
loop_
_entity.id
_entity.type
_entity.pdbx_description
1 polymer ?
#
loop_
_entity_poly.entity_id
_entity_poly.type
_entity_poly.pdbx_seq_one_letter_code
_entity_poly.pdbx_strand_id
1 'polypeptide(L)'
;MRFALTSQISDAITKAGIKPGKNFILIAIGDKKQLNLLSSKLLEHSVDMFSKDNSKFLQKQFGINNKQLNAVLSKSPLEDLLVEKAAVLF
;
A
#
# COMPACT_ATOMS: atom_id res chain seq x y z
N MET A 1 7.46 5.87 -0.25
CA MET A 1 7.93 6.05 -1.65
C MET A 1 7.46 4.91 -2.55
N ARG A 2 7.85 3.65 -2.29
CA ARG A 2 7.44 2.47 -3.10
C ARG A 2 5.92 2.33 -3.30
N PHE A 3 5.11 2.53 -2.26
CA PHE A 3 3.64 2.55 -2.36
C PHE A 3 3.04 3.75 -3.10
N ALA A 4 3.82 4.79 -3.36
CA ALA A 4 3.35 6.04 -3.97
C ALA A 4 3.91 6.29 -5.38
N LEU A 5 4.73 5.36 -5.91
CA LEU A 5 5.36 5.45 -7.23
C LEU A 5 6.04 6.79 -7.51
N THR A 6 6.74 7.35 -6.53
CA THR A 6 7.41 8.65 -6.63
C THR A 6 8.68 8.67 -5.79
N SER A 7 9.72 9.31 -6.32
CA SER A 7 10.99 9.57 -5.64
C SER A 7 10.94 10.82 -4.75
N GLN A 8 9.89 11.64 -4.90
CA GLN A 8 9.68 12.83 -4.08
C GLN A 8 9.01 12.45 -2.75
N ILE A 9 9.70 12.71 -1.63
CA ILE A 9 9.22 12.36 -0.28
C ILE A 9 7.88 13.04 0.03
N SER A 10 7.75 14.33 -0.26
CA SER A 10 6.52 15.10 -0.01
C SER A 10 5.32 14.54 -0.78
N ASP A 11 5.52 14.19 -2.05
CA ASP A 11 4.49 13.57 -2.89
C ASP A 11 4.13 12.16 -2.37
N ALA A 12 5.12 11.40 -1.89
CA ALA A 12 4.87 10.09 -1.31
C ALA A 12 4.01 10.16 -0.03
N ILE A 13 4.29 11.11 0.87
CA ILE A 13 3.48 11.36 2.07
C ILE A 13 2.08 11.82 1.67
N THR A 14 1.99 12.66 0.64
CA THR A 14 0.70 13.16 0.15
C THR A 14 -0.15 12.04 -0.47
N LYS A 15 0.44 11.10 -1.21
CA LYS A 15 -0.29 10.03 -1.89
C LYS A 15 -0.60 8.82 -1.00
N ALA A 16 0.36 8.38 -0.19
CA ALA A 16 0.26 7.12 0.57
C ALA A 16 0.36 7.29 2.10
N GLY A 17 0.59 8.50 2.60
CA GLY A 17 0.64 8.78 4.03
C GLY A 17 -0.74 8.85 4.69
N ILE A 18 -0.73 8.91 6.03
CA ILE A 18 -1.93 8.98 6.88
C ILE A 18 -2.75 10.24 6.53
N LYS A 19 -4.08 10.09 6.49
CA LYS A 19 -5.03 11.19 6.26
C LYS A 19 -5.92 11.40 7.49
N PRO A 20 -6.20 12.66 7.89
CA PRO A 20 -7.11 12.94 8.98
C PRO A 20 -8.49 12.31 8.75
N GLY A 21 -9.06 11.69 9.79
CA GLY A 21 -10.40 11.09 9.76
C GLY A 21 -10.54 9.86 8.85
N LYS A 22 -9.44 9.23 8.43
CA LYS A 22 -9.43 8.00 7.63
C LYS A 22 -8.67 6.91 8.36
N ASN A 23 -9.18 5.68 8.27
CA ASN A 23 -8.45 4.49 8.71
C ASN A 23 -7.18 4.33 7.87
N PHE A 24 -6.13 3.78 8.46
CA PHE A 24 -4.84 3.56 7.81
C PHE A 24 -4.21 2.25 8.28
N ILE A 25 -3.23 1.77 7.51
CA ILE A 25 -2.40 0.62 7.86
C ILE A 25 -1.04 1.15 8.31
N LEU A 26 -0.55 0.66 9.45
CA LEU A 26 0.82 0.88 9.90
C LEU A 26 1.64 -0.39 9.68
N ILE A 27 2.70 -0.28 8.90
CA ILE A 27 3.70 -1.35 8.73
C ILE A 27 4.98 -0.88 9.42
N ALA A 28 5.40 -1.59 10.46
CA ALA A 28 6.61 -1.29 11.22
C ALA A 28 7.53 -2.53 11.24
N ILE A 29 8.83 -2.32 11.03
CA ILE A 29 9.86 -3.37 11.03
C ILE A 29 10.96 -2.94 11.99
N GLY A 30 11.37 -3.83 12.91
CA GLY A 30 12.35 -3.51 13.93
C GLY A 30 12.43 -4.57 15.03
N ASP A 31 13.00 -4.19 16.17
CA ASP A 31 13.15 -5.07 17.34
C ASP A 31 11.80 -5.51 17.92
N LYS A 32 11.72 -6.79 18.31
CA LYS A 32 10.48 -7.41 18.80
C LYS A 32 9.95 -6.72 20.07
N LYS A 33 10.81 -6.30 20.99
CA LYS A 33 10.38 -5.64 22.23
C LYS A 33 9.72 -4.30 21.90
N GLN A 34 10.30 -3.53 20.99
CA GLN A 34 9.74 -2.26 20.55
C GLN A 34 8.44 -2.44 19.75
N LEU A 35 8.38 -3.43 18.86
CA LEU A 35 7.16 -3.72 18.09
C LEU A 35 6.00 -4.20 18.98
N ASN A 36 6.29 -5.01 20.01
CA ASN A 36 5.28 -5.42 20.98
C ASN A 36 4.74 -4.23 21.78
N LEU A 37 5.63 -3.31 22.20
CA LEU A 37 5.24 -2.09 22.91
C LEU A 37 4.42 -1.13 22.02
N LEU A 38 4.77 -1.04 20.73
CA LEU A 38 4.00 -0.26 19.76
C LEU A 38 2.62 -0.88 19.54
N SER A 39 2.56 -2.20 19.34
CA SER A 39 1.32 -2.94 19.13
C SER A 39 0.37 -2.81 20.32
N SER A 40 0.86 -2.99 21.56
CA SER A 40 0.00 -2.89 22.75
C SER A 40 -0.62 -1.51 22.92
N LYS A 41 0.07 -0.44 22.51
CA LYS A 41 -0.46 0.94 22.54
C LYS A 41 -1.50 1.23 21.45
N LEU A 42 -1.48 0.49 20.35
CA LEU A 42 -2.31 0.78 19.17
C LEU A 42 -3.49 -0.18 19.02
N LEU A 43 -3.42 -1.38 19.61
CA LEU A 43 -4.46 -2.42 19.49
C LEU A 43 -5.84 -1.94 19.93
N GLU A 44 -5.93 -1.16 21.01
CA GLU A 44 -7.21 -0.62 21.52
C GLU A 44 -7.89 0.36 20.56
N HIS A 45 -7.14 0.91 19.60
CA HIS A 45 -7.63 1.84 18.58
C HIS A 45 -7.72 1.19 17.19
N SER A 46 -7.43 -0.10 17.10
CA SER A 46 -7.48 -0.83 15.84
C SER A 46 -8.91 -1.21 15.46
N VAL A 47 -9.18 -1.27 14.16
CA VAL A 47 -10.45 -1.67 13.58
C VAL A 47 -10.21 -2.71 12.51
N ASP A 48 -11.17 -3.61 12.31
CA ASP A 48 -11.10 -4.57 11.22
C ASP A 48 -11.05 -3.85 9.87
N MET A 49 -9.97 -4.08 9.12
CA MET A 49 -9.79 -3.57 7.76
C MET A 49 -10.09 -4.68 6.73
N PHE A 50 -10.23 -4.26 5.47
CA PHE A 50 -10.35 -5.14 4.28
C PHE A 50 -11.74 -5.70 3.96
N SER A 51 -12.82 -4.98 4.27
CA SER A 51 -14.18 -5.38 3.89
C SER A 51 -14.58 -5.03 2.44
N LYS A 52 -13.70 -4.38 1.66
CA LYS A 52 -14.04 -3.85 0.32
C LYS A 52 -12.95 -4.11 -0.72
N ASP A 53 -13.37 -4.42 -1.93
CA ASP A 53 -12.50 -4.50 -3.11
C ASP A 53 -11.98 -3.10 -3.50
N ASN A 54 -10.66 -2.95 -3.54
CA ASN A 54 -9.97 -1.71 -3.90
C ASN A 54 -9.25 -1.80 -5.25
N SER A 55 -9.48 -2.84 -6.05
CA SER A 55 -8.75 -3.11 -7.30
C SER A 55 -8.77 -1.93 -8.27
N LYS A 56 -9.95 -1.31 -8.48
CA LYS A 56 -10.07 -0.13 -9.37
C LYS A 56 -9.30 1.09 -8.86
N PHE A 57 -9.28 1.29 -7.54
CA PHE A 57 -8.51 2.38 -6.93
C PHE A 57 -7.01 2.15 -7.15
N LEU A 58 -6.53 0.92 -6.89
CA LEU A 58 -5.13 0.54 -7.08
C LEU A 58 -4.70 0.68 -8.55
N GLN A 59 -5.52 0.21 -9.49
CA GLN A 59 -5.27 0.39 -10.92
C GLN A 59 -5.08 1.86 -11.30
N LYS A 60 -5.98 2.74 -10.82
CA LYS A 60 -5.88 4.18 -11.08
C LYS A 60 -4.62 4.79 -10.46
N GLN A 61 -4.31 4.47 -9.20
CA GLN A 61 -3.14 5.01 -8.50
C GLN A 61 -1.83 4.57 -9.16
N PHE A 62 -1.75 3.33 -9.63
CA PHE A 62 -0.54 2.78 -10.24
C PHE A 62 -0.47 2.98 -11.76
N GLY A 63 -1.47 3.63 -12.36
CA GLY A 63 -1.54 3.84 -13.81
C GLY A 63 -1.56 2.52 -14.58
N ILE A 64 -2.28 1.51 -14.07
CA ILE A 64 -2.46 0.20 -14.68
C ILE A 64 -3.77 0.21 -15.47
N ASN A 65 -3.71 -0.23 -16.73
CA ASN A 65 -4.89 -0.39 -17.59
C ASN A 65 -5.20 -1.86 -17.90
N ASN A 66 -6.39 -2.11 -18.47
CA ASN A 66 -6.84 -3.47 -18.80
C ASN A 66 -5.96 -4.17 -19.84
N LYS A 67 -5.28 -3.45 -20.73
CA LYS A 67 -4.36 -4.06 -21.70
C LYS A 67 -3.17 -4.69 -20.98
N GLN A 68 -2.61 -3.98 -19.99
CA GLN A 68 -1.52 -4.49 -19.15
C GLN A 68 -2.00 -5.68 -18.32
N LEU A 69 -3.16 -5.59 -17.68
CA LEU A 69 -3.71 -6.69 -16.88
C LEU A 69 -3.91 -7.97 -17.70
N ASN A 70 -4.49 -7.86 -18.89
CA ASN A 70 -4.77 -9.00 -19.75
C ASN A 70 -3.50 -9.62 -20.37
N ALA A 71 -2.38 -8.89 -20.38
CA ALA A 71 -1.11 -9.38 -20.90
C ALA A 71 -0.32 -10.21 -19.88
N VAL A 72 -0.66 -10.11 -18.60
CA VAL A 72 0.03 -10.86 -17.53
C VAL A 72 -0.58 -12.25 -17.41
N LEU A 73 0.22 -13.28 -17.68
CA LEU A 73 -0.18 -14.68 -17.55
C LEU A 73 -0.04 -15.15 -16.09
N SER A 74 -0.93 -14.68 -15.23
CA SER A 74 -0.93 -14.99 -13.79
C SER A 74 -2.34 -15.13 -13.22
N LYS A 75 -2.44 -15.78 -12.06
CA LYS A 75 -3.68 -15.85 -11.27
C LYS A 75 -3.99 -14.55 -10.54
N SER A 76 -2.99 -13.69 -10.37
CA SER A 76 -3.05 -12.41 -9.63
C SER A 76 -2.37 -11.28 -10.44
N PRO A 77 -2.89 -10.95 -11.63
CA PRO A 77 -2.22 -10.05 -12.57
C PRO A 77 -2.09 -8.62 -12.04
N LEU A 78 -3.01 -8.17 -11.18
CA LEU A 78 -2.93 -6.83 -10.59
C LEU A 78 -1.77 -6.77 -9.61
N GLU A 79 -1.69 -7.72 -8.69
CA GLU A 79 -0.64 -7.83 -7.68
C GLU A 79 0.75 -7.88 -8.31
N ASP A 80 0.91 -8.65 -9.38
CA ASP A 80 2.18 -8.77 -10.09
C ASP A 80 2.63 -7.42 -10.67
N LEU A 81 1.71 -6.68 -11.30
CA LEU A 81 1.99 -5.33 -11.83
C LEU A 81 2.25 -4.30 -10.73
N LEU A 82 1.58 -4.43 -9.57
CA LEU A 82 1.84 -3.56 -8.42
C LEU A 82 3.26 -3.77 -7.90
N VAL A 83 3.70 -5.03 -7.77
CA VAL A 83 5.06 -5.38 -7.33
C VAL A 83 6.09 -4.88 -8.33
N GLU A 84 5.89 -5.12 -9.63
CA GLU A 84 6.78 -4.65 -10.68
C GLU A 84 6.96 -3.13 -10.65
N LYS A 85 5.85 -2.38 -10.67
CA LYS A 85 5.89 -0.91 -10.63
C LYS A 85 6.53 -0.38 -9.35
N ALA A 86 6.25 -1.01 -8.20
CA ALA A 86 6.89 -0.65 -6.96
C ALA A 86 8.40 -0.91 -7.00
N ALA A 87 8.86 -1.99 -7.65
CA ALA A 87 10.28 -2.35 -7.76
C ALA A 87 11.06 -1.42 -8.70
N VAL A 88 10.45 -0.95 -9.80
CA VAL A 88 11.12 -0.12 -10.83
C VAL A 88 11.41 1.31 -10.38
N LEU A 89 10.92 1.76 -9.22
CA LEU A 89 11.18 3.10 -8.68
C LEU A 89 12.71 3.38 -8.58
N PHE A 90 13.25 4.03 -9.61
CA PHE A 90 14.61 4.58 -9.71
C PHE A 90 14.52 6.10 -9.61
#